data_AF-A0A8I0CHH0-F1
#
_entry.id   AF-A0A8I0CHH0-F1
#
_cell.length_a   1.000
_cell.length_b   1.000
_cell.length_c   1.000
_cell.angle_alpha   90.00
_cell.angle_beta   90.00
_cell.angle_gamma   90.00
#
_symmetry.space_group_name_H-M   'P 1'
#
loop_
_entity.id
_entity.type
_entity.pdbx_description
1 polymer ?
#
loop_
_entity_poly.entity_id
_entity_poly.type
_entity_poly.pdbx_seq_one_letter_code
_entity_poly.pdbx_strand_id
1 'polypeptide(L)'
;GKVQGVGFRPFVWQLAQQLNLHGDVCNDGDGVEVRLREDPETFLVQLHQHCPPLARIDSVEREPYIWSQLPTEFTIRQSAGGAMNTQIVPDAATCPACLAEMNTPGERRYRYPFINCTHCGPRFTIIRAMPYDRPFTVMAAFPLCPACDKEYRDPLDRRFHAQPVACPECGPHLEWVSHGEHAEQEAALQAAIAQLKMGNIVAIKGIGGFHLACDARNSNAVATLRARKHRPAKPLAV
;
A
#
# COMPACT_ATOMS: atom_id res chain seq x y z
N GLY A 1 3.00 18.46 -0.89
CA GLY A 1 2.41 17.74 -2.04
C GLY A 1 2.05 16.31 -1.69
N LYS A 2 1.83 15.44 -2.69
CA LYS A 2 1.56 14.00 -2.52
C LYS A 2 2.86 13.22 -2.58
N VAL A 3 3.59 13.15 -1.47
CA VAL A 3 4.95 12.59 -1.42
C VAL A 3 5.12 11.48 -0.38
N GLN A 4 4.08 11.17 0.40
CA GLN A 4 4.08 10.08 1.35
C GLN A 4 3.20 8.92 0.89
N GLY A 5 3.63 7.68 1.16
CA GLY A 5 2.91 6.47 0.76
C GLY A 5 2.91 6.17 -0.74
N VAL A 6 3.85 6.74 -1.49
CA VAL A 6 3.94 6.60 -2.96
C VAL A 6 5.28 6.04 -3.43
N GLY A 7 6.05 5.45 -2.53
CA GLY A 7 7.42 5.00 -2.83
C GLY A 7 8.44 6.15 -2.96
N PHE A 8 8.12 7.35 -2.45
CA PHE A 8 8.97 8.52 -2.63
C PHE A 8 10.33 8.40 -1.91
N ARG A 9 10.36 7.92 -0.66
CA ARG A 9 11.62 7.70 0.09
C ARG A 9 12.56 6.70 -0.61
N PRO A 10 12.08 5.51 -1.05
CA PRO A 10 12.82 4.64 -1.96
C PRO A 10 13.38 5.34 -3.20
N PHE A 11 12.54 6.12 -3.89
CA PHE A 11 12.94 6.83 -5.09
C PHE A 11 14.04 7.86 -4.83
N VAL A 12 13.88 8.69 -3.79
CA VAL A 12 14.89 9.66 -3.36
C VAL A 12 16.21 8.97 -3.04
N TRP A 13 16.16 7.85 -2.30
CA TRP A 13 17.34 7.07 -1.98
C TRP A 13 18.02 6.53 -3.26
N GLN A 14 17.26 5.92 -4.17
CA GLN A 14 17.79 5.40 -5.43
C GLN A 14 18.43 6.50 -6.28
N LEU A 15 17.78 7.66 -6.35
CA LEU A 15 18.30 8.82 -7.07
C LEU A 15 19.60 9.34 -6.45
N ALA A 16 19.66 9.43 -5.12
CA ALA A 16 20.88 9.82 -4.42
C ALA A 16 22.04 8.86 -4.70
N GLN A 17 21.79 7.55 -4.72
CA GLN A 17 22.81 6.56 -5.07
C GLN A 17 23.29 6.69 -6.53
N GLN A 18 22.38 6.93 -7.48
CA GLN A 18 22.73 7.13 -8.89
C GLN A 18 23.61 8.37 -9.11
N LEU A 19 23.39 9.40 -8.31
CA LEU A 19 24.13 10.65 -8.35
C LEU A 19 25.34 10.69 -7.39
N ASN A 20 25.60 9.58 -6.68
CA ASN A 20 26.66 9.45 -5.67
C ASN A 20 26.63 10.56 -4.60
N LEU A 21 25.43 10.87 -4.11
CA LEU A 21 25.16 11.88 -3.08
C LEU A 21 25.18 11.26 -1.69
N HIS A 22 25.42 12.08 -0.67
CA HIS A 22 25.45 11.67 0.73
C HIS A 22 24.47 12.51 1.56
N GLY A 23 23.83 11.88 2.53
CA GLY A 23 22.76 12.54 3.27
C GLY A 23 21.68 11.60 3.76
N ASP A 24 20.46 12.11 3.83
CA ASP A 24 19.33 11.31 4.26
C ASP A 24 17.98 11.81 3.74
N VAL A 25 16.99 10.92 3.82
CA VAL A 25 15.59 11.24 3.58
C VAL A 25 14.71 10.69 4.70
N CYS A 26 13.73 11.47 5.14
CA CYS A 26 12.69 10.98 6.05
C CYS A 26 11.31 11.58 5.70
N ASN A 27 10.26 10.98 6.27
CA ASN A 27 8.95 11.62 6.29
C ASN A 27 8.81 12.45 7.58
N ASP A 28 8.08 13.55 7.50
CA ASP A 28 7.65 14.34 8.66
C ASP A 28 6.16 14.74 8.53
N GLY A 29 5.71 15.72 9.31
CA GLY A 29 4.34 16.23 9.26
C GLY A 29 4.00 17.02 7.99
N ASP A 30 5.00 17.65 7.36
CA ASP A 30 4.86 18.58 6.23
C ASP A 30 5.06 17.88 4.87
N GLY A 31 5.83 16.80 4.83
CA GLY A 31 6.08 16.05 3.61
C GLY A 31 7.26 15.11 3.71
N VAL A 32 8.27 15.36 2.88
CA VAL A 32 9.50 14.57 2.84
C VAL A 32 10.66 15.55 3.00
N GLU A 33 11.45 15.36 4.03
CA GLU A 33 12.69 16.09 4.26
C GLU A 33 13.83 15.32 3.58
N VAL A 34 14.62 16.03 2.76
CA VAL A 34 15.83 15.50 2.13
C VAL A 34 16.99 16.38 2.56
N ARG A 35 17.98 15.78 3.22
CA ARG A 35 19.23 16.46 3.59
C ARG A 35 20.34 15.97 2.70
N LEU A 36 21.05 16.89 2.05
CA LEU A 36 22.14 16.59 1.14
C LEU A 36 23.42 17.28 1.62
N ARG A 37 24.54 16.58 1.46
CA ARG A 37 25.88 17.15 1.67
C ARG A 37 26.33 17.96 0.46
N GLU A 38 26.04 17.46 -0.73
CA GLU A 38 26.41 18.07 -2.00
C GLU A 38 25.36 19.09 -2.50
N ASP A 39 25.69 19.78 -3.59
CA ASP A 39 24.78 20.70 -4.27
C ASP A 39 23.54 19.95 -4.82
N PRO A 40 22.31 20.45 -4.57
CA PRO A 40 21.10 19.73 -4.89
C PRO A 40 20.59 19.96 -6.32
N GLU A 41 21.23 20.79 -7.16
CA GLU A 41 20.61 21.21 -8.44
C GLU A 41 20.36 20.04 -9.38
N THR A 42 21.36 19.17 -9.58
CA THR A 42 21.21 17.97 -10.42
C THR A 42 20.16 17.02 -9.83
N PHE A 43 20.16 16.85 -8.50
CA PHE A 43 19.19 16.03 -7.80
C PHE A 43 17.76 16.53 -8.04
N LEU A 44 17.51 17.83 -7.92
CA LEU A 44 16.18 18.39 -8.04
C LEU A 44 15.64 18.31 -9.47
N VAL A 45 16.49 18.53 -10.48
CA VAL A 45 16.11 18.31 -11.89
C VAL A 45 15.65 16.86 -12.10
N GLN A 46 16.45 15.90 -11.64
CA GLN A 46 16.13 14.48 -11.79
C GLN A 46 14.92 14.04 -10.96
N LEU A 47 14.75 14.60 -9.76
CA LEU A 47 13.62 14.35 -8.88
C LEU A 47 12.28 14.73 -9.55
N HIS A 48 12.25 15.89 -10.23
CA HIS A 48 11.07 16.32 -10.98
C HIS A 48 10.83 15.50 -12.25
N GLN A 49 11.89 15.14 -12.99
CA GLN A 49 11.78 14.37 -14.23
C GLN A 49 11.30 12.93 -14.02
N HIS A 50 11.75 12.28 -12.94
CA HIS A 50 11.52 10.86 -12.69
C HIS A 50 10.58 10.60 -11.51
N CYS A 51 9.80 11.61 -11.09
CA CYS A 51 8.88 11.53 -9.97
C CYS A 51 7.97 10.29 -10.08
N PRO A 52 7.80 9.49 -9.00
CA PRO A 52 6.99 8.27 -9.05
C PRO A 52 5.55 8.54 -9.52
N PRO A 53 4.88 7.58 -10.20
CA PRO A 53 3.59 7.83 -10.84
C PRO A 53 2.47 8.31 -9.92
N LEU A 54 2.49 7.89 -8.64
CA LEU A 54 1.50 8.31 -7.64
C LEU A 54 1.93 9.57 -6.88
N ALA A 55 3.17 10.02 -7.07
CA ALA A 55 3.73 11.16 -6.39
C ALA A 55 3.46 12.45 -7.15
N ARG A 56 3.29 13.54 -6.39
CA ARG A 56 3.21 14.89 -6.95
C ARG A 56 3.91 15.86 -6.02
N ILE A 57 4.96 16.50 -6.53
CA ILE A 57 5.70 17.55 -5.84
C ILE A 57 4.97 18.86 -6.12
N ASP A 58 4.44 19.50 -5.08
CA ASP A 58 3.70 20.76 -5.19
C ASP A 58 4.62 21.97 -4.97
N SER A 59 5.59 21.84 -4.04
CA SER A 59 6.61 22.84 -3.74
C SER A 59 7.88 22.14 -3.24
N VAL A 60 9.00 22.84 -3.36
CA VAL A 60 10.29 22.46 -2.77
C VAL A 60 10.84 23.71 -2.08
N GLU A 61 11.04 23.63 -0.77
CA GLU A 61 11.71 24.65 0.01
C GLU A 61 13.14 24.19 0.31
N ARG A 62 14.07 25.13 0.39
CA ARG A 62 15.49 24.84 0.57
C ARG A 62 16.06 25.77 1.62
N GLU A 63 16.83 25.20 2.52
CA GLU A 63 17.58 25.93 3.54
C GLU A 63 18.97 25.34 3.73
N PRO A 64 19.98 26.15 4.08
CA PRO A 64 21.29 25.64 4.45
C PRO A 64 21.18 24.75 5.70
N TYR A 65 21.79 23.57 5.64
CA TYR A 65 21.84 22.65 6.78
C TYR A 65 23.29 22.41 7.20
N ILE A 66 23.56 22.55 8.51
CA ILE A 66 24.89 22.34 9.07
C ILE A 66 24.94 20.96 9.72
N TRP A 67 25.74 20.07 9.14
CA TRP A 67 25.99 18.73 9.68
C TRP A 67 26.87 18.79 10.93
N SER A 68 26.43 18.16 12.02
CA SER A 68 27.29 17.90 13.17
C SER A 68 28.39 16.88 12.84
N GLN A 69 28.05 15.91 12.00
CA GLN A 69 28.97 14.94 11.39
C GLN A 69 28.56 14.74 9.94
N LEU A 70 29.54 14.82 9.03
CA LEU A 70 29.29 14.64 7.60
C LEU A 70 28.89 13.18 7.31
N PRO A 71 27.80 12.96 6.56
CA PRO A 71 27.39 11.63 6.16
C PRO A 71 28.40 11.05 5.15
N THR A 72 28.64 9.75 5.27
CA THR A 72 29.46 8.95 4.34
C THR A 72 28.63 8.11 3.39
N GLU A 73 27.31 8.12 3.56
CA GLU A 73 26.34 7.38 2.75
C GLU A 73 25.01 8.16 2.69
N PHE A 74 24.10 7.74 1.82
CA PHE A 74 22.73 8.24 1.80
C PHE A 74 21.78 7.23 2.45
N THR A 75 21.01 7.65 3.46
CA THR A 75 20.16 6.74 4.25
C THR A 75 18.70 7.15 4.30
N ILE A 76 17.79 6.18 4.50
CA ILE A 76 16.40 6.48 4.84
C ILE A 76 16.29 6.50 6.36
N ARG A 77 16.17 7.71 6.95
CA ARG A 77 16.04 7.91 8.39
C ARG A 77 14.65 7.52 8.90
N GLN A 78 14.56 7.27 10.20
CA GLN A 78 13.27 7.19 10.88
C GLN A 78 12.51 8.51 10.71
N SER A 79 11.21 8.40 10.45
CA SER A 79 10.35 9.55 10.25
C SER A 79 10.19 10.35 11.54
N ALA A 80 10.15 11.68 11.42
CA ALA A 80 9.94 12.58 12.55
C ALA A 80 8.43 12.80 12.78
N GLY A 81 8.00 12.83 14.04
CA GLY A 81 6.61 13.18 14.39
C GLY A 81 6.33 14.66 14.17
N GLY A 82 5.07 15.03 13.95
CA GLY A 82 4.65 16.41 13.76
C GLY A 82 3.14 16.53 13.54
N ALA A 83 2.63 17.77 13.56
CA ALA A 83 1.24 18.04 13.19
C ALA A 83 1.04 17.76 11.68
N MET A 84 -0.13 17.24 11.31
CA MET A 84 -0.40 16.82 9.94
C MET A 84 -0.62 18.03 9.02
N ASN A 85 0.28 18.23 8.07
CA ASN A 85 0.17 19.26 7.03
C ASN A 85 0.37 18.71 5.59
N THR A 86 0.65 17.41 5.47
CA THR A 86 0.89 16.76 4.18
C THR A 86 -0.36 16.07 3.59
N GLN A 87 -0.40 15.88 2.27
CA GLN A 87 -1.53 15.27 1.58
C GLN A 87 -1.42 13.74 1.59
N ILE A 88 -2.45 13.07 2.08
CA ILE A 88 -2.57 11.60 2.03
C ILE A 88 -2.98 11.17 0.63
N VAL A 89 -2.30 10.16 0.09
CA VAL A 89 -2.63 9.60 -1.22
C VAL A 89 -3.83 8.64 -1.16
N PRO A 90 -4.69 8.62 -2.20
CA PRO A 90 -5.78 7.66 -2.31
C PRO A 90 -5.27 6.21 -2.35
N ASP A 91 -6.16 5.28 -2.05
CA ASP A 91 -5.91 3.86 -2.29
C ASP A 91 -5.70 3.59 -3.79
N ALA A 92 -4.81 2.67 -4.12
CA ALA A 92 -4.47 2.33 -5.49
C ALA A 92 -4.77 0.86 -5.79
N ALA A 93 -5.38 0.58 -6.94
CA ALA A 93 -5.63 -0.79 -7.40
C ALA A 93 -4.30 -1.55 -7.62
N THR A 94 -4.36 -2.88 -7.49
CA THR A 94 -3.21 -3.78 -7.68
C THR A 94 -2.50 -3.51 -9.00
N CYS A 95 -1.19 -3.28 -8.96
CA CYS A 95 -0.40 -3.02 -10.16
C CYS A 95 -0.15 -4.31 -10.96
N PRO A 96 0.23 -4.21 -12.26
CA PRO A 96 0.50 -5.38 -13.10
C PRO A 96 1.56 -6.33 -12.53
N ALA A 97 2.61 -5.79 -11.89
CA ALA A 97 3.66 -6.61 -11.29
C ALA A 97 3.16 -7.46 -10.10
N CYS A 98 2.34 -6.88 -9.23
CA CYS A 98 1.72 -7.63 -8.14
C CYS A 98 0.68 -8.62 -8.65
N LEU A 99 -0.09 -8.26 -9.68
CA LEU A 99 -1.04 -9.18 -10.31
C LEU A 99 -0.34 -10.40 -10.92
N ALA A 100 0.80 -10.18 -11.60
CA ALA A 100 1.62 -11.27 -12.12
C ALA A 100 2.11 -12.19 -11.00
N GLU A 101 2.73 -11.63 -9.94
CA GLU A 101 3.23 -12.42 -8.79
C GLU A 101 2.12 -13.22 -8.10
N MET A 102 0.94 -12.62 -7.91
CA MET A 102 -0.22 -13.31 -7.33
C MET A 102 -0.67 -14.51 -8.17
N ASN A 103 -0.45 -14.46 -9.48
CA ASN A 103 -0.88 -15.48 -10.44
C ASN A 103 0.22 -16.47 -10.83
N THR A 104 1.46 -16.32 -10.35
CA THR A 104 2.58 -17.21 -10.68
C THR A 104 2.73 -18.31 -9.63
N PRO A 105 2.47 -19.59 -9.96
CA PRO A 105 2.73 -20.70 -9.04
C PRO A 105 4.21 -20.76 -8.65
N GLY A 106 4.50 -21.01 -7.38
CA GLY A 106 5.86 -21.04 -6.83
C GLY A 106 6.33 -19.71 -6.25
N GLU A 107 5.68 -18.58 -6.58
CA GLU A 107 5.90 -17.33 -5.87
C GLU A 107 5.41 -17.42 -4.42
N ARG A 108 6.15 -16.79 -3.50
CA ARG A 108 5.79 -16.80 -2.07
C ARG A 108 4.43 -16.13 -1.79
N ARG A 109 4.00 -15.24 -2.69
CA ARG A 109 2.70 -14.55 -2.62
C ARG A 109 1.70 -15.06 -3.66
N TYR A 110 1.91 -16.26 -4.20
CA TYR A 110 0.93 -16.92 -5.05
C TYR A 110 -0.43 -16.99 -4.34
N ARG A 111 -1.47 -16.46 -5.00
CA ARG A 111 -2.86 -16.33 -4.51
C ARG A 111 -3.04 -15.52 -3.22
N TYR A 112 -2.04 -14.74 -2.80
CA TYR A 112 -2.14 -13.97 -1.56
C TYR A 112 -3.08 -12.76 -1.71
N PRO A 113 -4.23 -12.71 -0.98
CA PRO A 113 -5.29 -11.72 -1.24
C PRO A 113 -4.94 -10.28 -0.85
N PHE A 114 -3.89 -10.08 -0.07
CA PHE A 114 -3.45 -8.78 0.44
C PHE A 114 -2.12 -8.35 -0.17
N ILE A 115 -1.82 -8.83 -1.39
CA ILE A 115 -0.59 -8.46 -2.10
C ILE A 115 -0.59 -6.97 -2.48
N ASN A 116 0.50 -6.29 -2.14
CA ASN A 116 0.78 -4.92 -2.57
C ASN A 116 2.28 -4.64 -2.64
N CYS A 117 2.65 -3.52 -3.25
CA CYS A 117 3.99 -2.95 -3.26
C CYS A 117 3.94 -1.45 -2.98
N THR A 118 5.07 -0.75 -3.12
CA THR A 118 5.13 0.72 -2.98
C THR A 118 4.21 1.46 -3.97
N HIS A 119 3.91 0.85 -5.13
CA HIS A 119 3.13 1.44 -6.22
C HIS A 119 1.63 1.13 -6.21
N CYS A 120 1.14 0.25 -5.32
CA CYS A 120 -0.29 -0.11 -5.27
C CYS A 120 -0.76 -0.52 -3.88
N GLY A 121 -2.06 -0.77 -3.74
CA GLY A 121 -2.69 -1.24 -2.51
C GLY A 121 -3.29 -0.13 -1.66
N PRO A 122 -3.78 -0.47 -0.46
CA PRO A 122 -4.42 0.49 0.43
C PRO A 122 -3.45 1.55 0.94
N ARG A 123 -3.95 2.77 1.09
CA ARG A 123 -3.24 3.96 1.59
C ARG A 123 -4.15 4.66 2.59
N PHE A 124 -4.95 5.63 2.13
CA PHE A 124 -5.87 6.39 2.97
C PHE A 124 -6.66 5.52 3.94
N THR A 125 -7.22 4.41 3.46
CA THR A 125 -8.08 3.51 4.26
C THR A 125 -7.38 2.80 5.42
N ILE A 126 -6.05 2.75 5.45
CA ILE A 126 -5.30 2.03 6.50
C ILE A 126 -4.40 2.93 7.33
N ILE A 127 -4.35 4.24 7.05
CA ILE A 127 -3.54 5.19 7.80
C ILE A 127 -4.29 5.59 9.08
N ARG A 128 -3.60 5.50 10.22
CA ARG A 128 -4.11 5.96 11.52
C ARG A 128 -3.61 7.37 11.84
N ALA A 129 -2.34 7.64 11.54
CA ALA A 129 -1.69 8.92 11.79
C ALA A 129 -0.51 9.12 10.81
N MET A 130 -0.02 10.36 10.76
CA MET A 130 1.21 10.72 10.04
C MET A 130 2.38 10.81 11.03
N PRO A 131 3.63 10.60 10.58
CA PRO A 131 4.07 10.31 9.20
C PRO A 131 3.64 8.93 8.70
N TYR A 132 3.60 8.73 7.37
CA TYR A 132 3.24 7.45 6.76
C TYR A 132 4.34 6.40 7.01
N ASP A 133 4.19 5.67 8.11
CA ASP A 133 5.01 4.52 8.50
C ASP A 133 4.16 3.40 9.10
N ARG A 134 4.63 2.16 8.99
CA ARG A 134 3.90 0.95 9.41
C ARG A 134 3.29 1.05 10.82
N PRO A 135 3.99 1.54 11.87
CA PRO A 135 3.41 1.66 13.22
C PRO A 135 2.18 2.58 13.30
N PHE A 136 2.06 3.52 12.36
CA PHE A 136 0.95 4.46 12.28
C PHE A 136 -0.10 4.03 11.25
N THR A 137 -0.16 2.74 10.92
CA THR A 137 -1.16 2.14 10.04
C THR A 137 -1.90 1.00 10.74
N VAL A 138 -2.95 0.48 10.10
CA VAL A 138 -3.61 -0.77 10.50
C VAL A 138 -2.64 -1.95 10.48
N MET A 139 -1.57 -1.89 9.65
CA MET A 139 -0.57 -2.95 9.53
C MET A 139 0.39 -3.04 10.73
N ALA A 140 0.31 -2.13 11.70
CA ALA A 140 1.09 -2.19 12.94
C ALA A 140 0.86 -3.49 13.74
N ALA A 141 -0.34 -4.07 13.65
CA ALA A 141 -0.70 -5.32 14.33
C ALA A 141 -0.09 -6.58 13.69
N PHE A 142 0.60 -6.44 12.55
CA PHE A 142 1.16 -7.52 11.76
C PHE A 142 2.68 -7.34 11.69
N PRO A 143 3.48 -7.90 12.62
CA PRO A 143 4.95 -7.80 12.54
C PRO A 143 5.48 -8.51 11.29
N LEU A 144 6.52 -7.96 10.65
CA LEU A 144 7.10 -8.58 9.45
C LEU A 144 7.81 -9.89 9.80
N CYS A 145 7.58 -10.94 9.01
CA CYS A 145 8.45 -12.11 9.02
C CYS A 145 9.82 -11.77 8.39
N PRO A 146 10.86 -12.59 8.64
CA PRO A 146 12.22 -12.32 8.14
C PRO A 146 12.30 -12.13 6.62
N ALA A 147 11.50 -12.86 5.84
CA ALA A 147 11.50 -12.73 4.38
C ALA A 147 10.91 -11.39 3.92
N CYS A 148 9.79 -10.95 4.50
CA CYS A 148 9.21 -9.64 4.16
C CYS A 148 10.08 -8.49 4.67
N ASP A 149 10.73 -8.66 5.82
CA ASP A 149 11.64 -7.69 6.38
C ASP A 149 12.90 -7.51 5.52
N LYS A 150 13.44 -8.61 4.98
CA LYS A 150 14.53 -8.57 3.99
C LYS A 150 14.14 -7.75 2.77
N GLU A 151 12.99 -8.03 2.15
CA GLU A 151 12.49 -7.27 0.99
C GLU A 151 12.16 -5.81 1.33
N TYR A 152 11.71 -5.54 2.55
CA TYR A 152 11.45 -4.17 3.02
C TYR A 152 12.75 -3.36 3.10
N ARG A 153 13.87 -4.01 3.44
CA ARG A 153 15.20 -3.39 3.60
C ARG A 153 16.06 -3.44 2.35
N ASP A 154 15.74 -4.31 1.39
CA ASP A 154 16.51 -4.49 0.15
C ASP A 154 16.17 -3.38 -0.87
N PRO A 155 17.12 -2.49 -1.21
CA PRO A 155 16.86 -1.39 -2.13
C PRO A 155 16.59 -1.81 -3.58
N LEU A 156 16.92 -3.06 -3.94
CA LEU A 156 16.67 -3.64 -5.26
C LEU A 156 15.29 -4.32 -5.34
N ASP A 157 14.62 -4.54 -4.21
CA ASP A 157 13.27 -5.11 -4.21
C ASP A 157 12.22 -4.01 -4.46
N ARG A 158 11.17 -4.33 -5.24
CA ARG A 158 10.04 -3.40 -5.46
C ARG A 158 9.28 -3.06 -4.17
N ARG A 159 9.52 -3.81 -3.09
CA ARG A 159 8.91 -3.65 -1.77
C ARG A 159 9.82 -2.90 -0.80
N PHE A 160 10.94 -2.35 -1.26
CA PHE A 160 11.78 -1.47 -0.48
C PHE A 160 10.94 -0.34 0.16
N HIS A 161 10.91 -0.28 1.50
CA HIS A 161 10.05 0.60 2.30
C HIS A 161 8.54 0.58 1.96
N ALA A 162 8.01 -0.53 1.43
CA ALA A 162 6.57 -0.72 1.31
C ALA A 162 5.96 -0.92 2.71
N GLN A 163 5.43 0.15 3.30
CA GLN A 163 4.86 0.14 4.66
C GLN A 163 3.80 -0.97 4.89
N PRO A 164 2.91 -1.28 3.94
CA PRO A 164 1.94 -2.36 4.09
C PRO A 164 2.42 -3.70 3.53
N VAL A 165 3.74 -3.91 3.36
CA VAL A 165 4.24 -5.22 2.90
C VAL A 165 3.86 -6.32 3.87
N ALA A 166 3.43 -7.46 3.32
CA ALA A 166 3.13 -8.67 4.05
C ALA A 166 3.19 -9.89 3.11
N CYS A 167 3.04 -11.08 3.69
CA CYS A 167 2.87 -12.36 2.98
C CYS A 167 1.91 -13.26 3.79
N PRO A 168 1.58 -14.47 3.32
CA PRO A 168 0.71 -15.39 4.06
C PRO A 168 1.17 -15.71 5.49
N GLU A 169 2.48 -15.63 5.78
CA GLU A 169 3.03 -15.96 7.11
C GLU A 169 2.84 -14.84 8.14
N CYS A 170 2.92 -13.58 7.72
CA CYS A 170 2.99 -12.43 8.63
C CYS A 170 1.84 -11.43 8.47
N GLY A 171 1.04 -11.58 7.43
CA GLY A 171 -0.04 -10.68 7.10
C GLY A 171 -1.42 -11.16 7.53
N PRO A 172 -2.46 -10.38 7.18
CA PRO A 172 -3.83 -10.82 7.35
C PRO A 172 -4.16 -12.02 6.45
N HIS A 173 -5.19 -12.77 6.85
CA HIS A 173 -5.81 -13.85 6.09
C HIS A 173 -7.31 -13.62 5.92
N LEU A 174 -7.92 -14.35 4.98
CA LEU A 174 -9.36 -14.34 4.76
C LEU A 174 -10.08 -15.23 5.78
N GLU A 175 -11.31 -14.86 6.09
CA GLU A 175 -12.22 -15.62 6.94
C GLU A 175 -13.60 -15.69 6.25
N TRP A 176 -14.21 -16.87 6.30
CA TRP A 176 -15.57 -17.14 5.84
C TRP A 176 -16.45 -17.47 7.03
N VAL A 177 -17.63 -16.86 7.09
CA VAL A 177 -18.61 -17.09 8.16
C VAL A 177 -19.99 -17.23 7.53
N SER A 178 -20.67 -18.36 7.79
CA SER A 178 -22.04 -18.58 7.35
C SER A 178 -22.79 -19.56 8.26
N HIS A 179 -23.76 -19.08 9.04
CA HIS A 179 -24.72 -19.93 9.78
C HIS A 179 -24.10 -21.12 10.52
N GLY A 180 -23.02 -20.90 11.26
CA GLY A 180 -22.30 -21.95 12.00
C GLY A 180 -21.16 -22.63 11.23
N GLU A 181 -20.99 -22.31 9.95
CA GLU A 181 -19.82 -22.68 9.16
C GLU A 181 -18.74 -21.60 9.25
N HIS A 182 -17.49 -22.05 9.36
CA HIS A 182 -16.30 -21.22 9.41
C HIS A 182 -15.21 -21.83 8.55
N ALA A 183 -14.47 -20.99 7.82
CA ALA A 183 -13.27 -21.39 7.11
C ALA A 183 -12.28 -20.22 7.03
N GLU A 184 -11.01 -20.52 6.82
CA GLU A 184 -9.94 -19.52 6.75
C GLU A 184 -9.14 -19.64 5.44
N GLN A 185 -8.36 -18.60 5.14
CA GLN A 185 -7.39 -18.56 4.04
C GLN A 185 -8.03 -18.95 2.68
N GLU A 186 -7.42 -19.89 1.95
CA GLU A 186 -7.92 -20.33 0.65
C GLU A 186 -9.28 -21.04 0.77
N ALA A 187 -9.54 -21.77 1.85
CA ALA A 187 -10.84 -22.41 2.06
C ALA A 187 -11.96 -21.37 2.21
N ALA A 188 -11.70 -20.24 2.87
CA ALA A 188 -12.63 -19.13 2.93
C ALA A 188 -12.94 -18.54 1.54
N LEU A 189 -11.90 -18.37 0.72
CA LEU A 189 -12.07 -17.89 -0.66
C LEU A 189 -12.91 -18.87 -1.49
N GLN A 190 -12.63 -20.17 -1.40
CA GLN A 190 -13.38 -21.20 -2.13
C GLN A 190 -14.84 -21.29 -1.65
N ALA A 191 -15.10 -21.15 -0.34
CA ALA A 191 -16.45 -21.10 0.19
C ALA A 191 -17.24 -19.91 -0.38
N ALA A 192 -16.65 -18.71 -0.41
CA ALA A 192 -17.27 -17.54 -1.01
C ALA A 192 -17.57 -17.74 -2.52
N ILE A 193 -16.63 -18.34 -3.26
CA ILE A 193 -16.81 -18.65 -4.69
C ILE A 193 -17.96 -19.66 -4.89
N ALA A 194 -18.02 -20.71 -4.07
CA ALA A 194 -19.07 -21.73 -4.16
C ALA A 194 -20.45 -21.12 -3.94
N GLN A 195 -20.59 -20.26 -2.91
CA GLN A 195 -21.84 -19.58 -2.60
C GLN A 195 -22.31 -18.65 -3.73
N LEU A 196 -21.40 -17.88 -4.33
CA LEU A 196 -21.74 -17.05 -5.49
C LEU A 196 -22.19 -17.89 -6.69
N LYS A 197 -21.51 -19.02 -6.97
CA LYS A 197 -21.89 -19.95 -8.04
C LYS A 197 -23.26 -20.61 -7.80
N MET A 198 -23.63 -20.83 -6.55
CA MET A 198 -24.95 -21.35 -6.16
C MET A 198 -26.06 -20.28 -6.22
N GLY A 199 -25.75 -19.03 -6.58
CA GLY A 199 -26.73 -17.94 -6.66
C GLY A 199 -27.03 -17.26 -5.32
N ASN A 200 -26.20 -17.50 -4.29
CA ASN A 200 -26.33 -16.85 -3.00
C ASN A 200 -25.68 -15.46 -3.00
N ILE A 201 -25.94 -14.71 -1.93
CA ILE A 201 -25.42 -13.36 -1.70
C ILE A 201 -24.31 -13.45 -0.65
N VAL A 202 -23.15 -12.90 -0.97
CA VAL A 202 -21.98 -12.88 -0.07
C VAL A 202 -21.62 -11.44 0.28
N ALA A 203 -21.35 -11.17 1.56
CA ALA A 203 -20.72 -9.92 1.98
C ALA A 203 -19.20 -10.04 1.87
N ILE A 204 -18.56 -9.11 1.14
CA ILE A 204 -17.11 -9.11 0.91
C ILE A 204 -16.52 -7.84 1.52
N LYS A 205 -15.54 -8.00 2.41
CA LYS A 205 -14.73 -6.88 2.91
C LYS A 205 -13.79 -6.42 1.80
N GLY A 206 -14.07 -5.25 1.22
CA GLY A 206 -13.15 -4.55 0.34
C GLY A 206 -12.23 -3.62 1.12
N ILE A 207 -11.48 -2.79 0.40
CA ILE A 207 -10.52 -1.85 0.99
C ILE A 207 -11.20 -0.77 1.85
N GLY A 208 -12.27 -0.16 1.33
CA GLY A 208 -12.99 0.94 2.01
C GLY A 208 -14.25 0.54 2.78
N GLY A 209 -14.55 -0.76 2.91
CA GLY A 209 -15.78 -1.23 3.56
C GLY A 209 -16.32 -2.53 2.98
N PHE A 210 -17.52 -2.92 3.39
CA PHE A 210 -18.18 -4.15 2.92
C PHE A 210 -19.08 -3.90 1.72
N HIS A 211 -19.07 -4.84 0.77
CA HIS A 211 -19.98 -4.89 -0.36
C HIS A 211 -20.83 -6.17 -0.30
N LEU A 212 -22.04 -6.13 -0.86
CA LEU A 212 -22.86 -7.32 -1.09
C LEU A 212 -22.70 -7.71 -2.56
N ALA A 213 -22.29 -8.95 -2.81
CA ALA A 213 -22.05 -9.51 -4.14
C ALA A 213 -22.98 -10.70 -4.39
N CYS A 214 -23.43 -10.83 -5.64
CA CYS A 214 -24.15 -11.99 -6.18
C CYS A 214 -23.87 -12.10 -7.69
N ASP A 215 -24.17 -13.23 -8.33
CA ASP A 215 -24.04 -13.35 -9.79
C ASP A 215 -25.06 -12.41 -10.49
N ALA A 216 -24.55 -11.41 -11.22
CA ALA A 216 -25.35 -10.42 -11.93
C ALA A 216 -26.20 -11.02 -13.07
N ARG A 217 -25.87 -12.23 -13.53
CA ARG A 217 -26.62 -12.96 -14.57
C ARG A 217 -27.75 -13.81 -13.99
N ASN A 218 -27.80 -13.99 -12.67
CA ASN A 218 -28.84 -14.76 -11.99
C ASN A 218 -29.95 -13.83 -11.49
N SER A 219 -31.05 -13.75 -12.24
CA SER A 219 -32.19 -12.88 -11.92
C SER A 219 -32.78 -13.11 -10.53
N ASN A 220 -32.82 -14.36 -10.06
CA ASN A 220 -33.34 -14.70 -8.73
C ASN A 220 -32.42 -14.19 -7.62
N ALA A 221 -31.10 -14.32 -7.79
CA ALA A 221 -30.12 -13.80 -6.84
C ALA A 221 -30.21 -12.26 -6.74
N VAL A 222 -30.29 -11.58 -7.88
CA VAL A 222 -30.44 -10.11 -7.96
C VAL A 222 -31.76 -9.65 -7.32
N ALA A 223 -32.88 -10.31 -7.62
CA ALA A 223 -34.17 -10.00 -7.01
C ALA A 223 -34.15 -10.19 -5.48
N THR A 224 -33.54 -11.29 -5.01
CA THR A 224 -33.35 -11.57 -3.58
C THR A 224 -32.50 -10.49 -2.91
N LEU A 225 -31.41 -10.04 -3.55
CA LEU A 225 -30.56 -8.98 -3.04
C LEU A 225 -31.33 -7.67 -2.89
N ARG A 226 -32.14 -7.30 -3.90
CA ARG A 226 -32.97 -6.08 -3.86
C ARG A 226 -34.01 -6.13 -2.76
N ALA A 227 -34.69 -7.27 -2.60
CA ALA A 227 -35.68 -7.47 -1.56
C ALA A 227 -35.04 -7.35 -0.17
N ARG A 228 -33.97 -8.08 0.10
CA ARG A 228 -33.27 -8.06 1.41
C ARG A 228 -32.68 -6.67 1.73
N LYS A 229 -32.13 -5.97 0.73
CA LYS A 229 -31.54 -4.63 0.91
C LYS A 229 -32.57 -3.49 0.84
N HIS A 230 -33.85 -3.79 0.61
CA HIS A 230 -34.91 -2.80 0.42
C HIS A 230 -34.55 -1.74 -0.65
N ARG A 231 -33.95 -2.19 -1.77
CA ARG A 231 -33.45 -1.34 -2.86
C ARG A 231 -34.10 -1.71 -4.20
N PRO A 232 -35.37 -1.33 -4.42
CA PRO A 232 -36.17 -1.87 -5.52
C PRO A 232 -35.64 -1.46 -6.91
N ALA A 233 -35.33 -0.17 -7.11
CA ALA A 233 -35.05 0.35 -8.45
C ALA A 233 -33.63 0.88 -8.65
N LYS A 234 -32.98 1.41 -7.61
CA LYS A 234 -31.67 2.08 -7.77
C LYS A 234 -30.65 1.13 -8.44
N PRO A 235 -29.97 1.55 -9.52
CA PRO A 235 -29.02 0.70 -10.25
C PRO A 235 -27.99 0.05 -9.34
N LEU A 236 -27.59 -1.17 -9.68
CA LEU A 236 -26.54 -1.93 -9.02
C LEU A 236 -25.30 -1.91 -9.93
N ALA A 237 -24.12 -1.73 -9.35
CA ALA A 237 -22.86 -1.82 -10.08
C ALA A 237 -22.55 -3.29 -10.41
N VAL A 238 -21.91 -3.52 -11.56
CA VAL A 238 -21.39 -4.81 -12.02
C VAL A 238 -19.95 -4.59 -12.50
#